data_AF-A0A7W5NVZ6-F1
#
_entry.id   AF-A0A7W5NVZ6-F1
#
_cell.length_a   1.000
_cell.length_b   1.000
_cell.length_c   1.000
_cell.angle_alpha   90.00
_cell.angle_beta   90.00
_cell.angle_gamma   90.00
#
_symmetry.space_group_name_H-M   'P 1'
#
loop_
_entity.id
_entity.type
_entity.pdbx_description
1 polymer ?
#
loop_
_entity_poly.entity_id
_entity_poly.type
_entity_poly.pdbx_seq_one_letter_code
_entity_poly.pdbx_strand_id
1 'polypeptide(L)'
;MRHNLFVILLALASLTASADEPAFKPLTPAERSAALQSASTTGEALYRHDQAAWHATDALMALWKNSPDSRVAGWITQEAEGGVAVVFVDRTPEALYRVTVSDAGVAGPVNALAAPEPLSAYEAGAAAARAVAKDASFERCGERYNTITLPATDDTSGWTVYLIPGTTTYEDLPVGGAQRVSVKDGKIVSQRGYSRSCIVLKDDPKAVGLMITHLLDPEPTEIHVFWSLWAKKTFYVMTQPNGVMWKLDGKTIHAMDKD
;
A
#
# COMPACT_ATOMS: atom_id res chain seq x y z
N MET A 1 15.59 -33.94 -66.56
CA MET A 1 14.21 -33.92 -66.03
C MET A 1 14.24 -33.26 -64.66
N ARG A 2 13.67 -32.06 -64.56
CA ARG A 2 13.55 -31.22 -63.35
C ARG A 2 12.41 -31.75 -62.49
N HIS A 3 12.60 -32.03 -61.20
CA HIS A 3 11.50 -32.10 -60.22
C HIS A 3 11.97 -31.64 -58.82
N ASN A 4 11.85 -30.32 -58.65
CA ASN A 4 11.37 -29.54 -57.50
C ASN A 4 11.55 -30.07 -56.07
N LEU A 5 12.38 -29.31 -55.33
CA LEU A 5 12.48 -29.24 -53.88
C LEU A 5 11.18 -28.65 -53.30
N PHE A 6 10.42 -29.41 -52.53
CA PHE A 6 9.29 -28.89 -51.74
C PHE A 6 9.79 -28.46 -50.37
N VAL A 7 9.98 -27.16 -50.17
CA VAL A 7 10.20 -26.57 -48.84
C VAL A 7 8.83 -26.25 -48.26
N ILE A 8 8.43 -26.98 -47.23
CA ILE A 8 7.22 -26.68 -46.44
C ILE A 8 7.59 -25.57 -45.45
N LEU A 9 7.15 -24.34 -45.72
CA LEU A 9 7.15 -23.26 -44.74
C LEU A 9 6.00 -23.52 -43.75
N LEU A 10 6.32 -24.00 -42.54
CA LEU A 10 5.38 -23.96 -41.42
C LEU A 10 5.33 -22.52 -40.89
N ALA A 11 4.29 -21.77 -41.25
CA ALA A 11 3.94 -20.53 -40.59
C ALA A 11 3.33 -20.85 -39.22
N LEU A 12 4.12 -20.73 -38.15
CA LEU A 12 3.57 -20.68 -36.79
C LEU A 12 2.79 -19.37 -36.64
N ALA A 13 1.47 -19.46 -36.77
CA ALA A 13 0.57 -18.40 -36.32
C ALA A 13 0.61 -18.36 -34.78
N SER A 14 1.38 -17.43 -34.23
CA SER A 14 1.33 -17.07 -32.83
C SER A 14 -0.06 -16.50 -32.52
N LEU A 15 -0.97 -17.35 -32.08
CA LEU A 15 -2.19 -16.92 -31.39
C LEU A 15 -1.74 -16.27 -30.08
N THR A 16 -1.50 -14.96 -30.11
CA THR A 16 -1.49 -14.15 -28.90
C THR A 16 -2.93 -14.17 -28.39
N ALA A 17 -3.23 -15.10 -27.49
CA ALA A 17 -4.42 -15.01 -26.66
C ALA A 17 -4.25 -13.75 -25.80
N SER A 18 -4.81 -12.62 -26.26
CA SER A 18 -5.17 -11.55 -25.33
C SER A 18 -6.14 -12.20 -24.36
N ALA A 19 -5.68 -12.45 -23.13
CA ALA A 19 -6.59 -12.75 -22.05
C ALA A 19 -7.47 -11.50 -21.91
N ASP A 20 -8.69 -11.55 -22.45
CA ASP A 20 -9.70 -10.53 -22.22
C ASP A 20 -9.82 -10.38 -20.71
N GLU A 21 -9.47 -9.20 -20.21
CA GLU A 21 -9.62 -8.90 -18.79
C GLU A 21 -11.11 -9.04 -18.44
N PRO A 22 -11.43 -9.67 -17.30
CA PRO A 22 -12.81 -9.83 -16.89
C PRO A 22 -13.46 -8.45 -16.79
N ALA A 23 -14.58 -8.28 -17.51
CA ALA A 23 -15.33 -7.04 -17.49
C ALA A 23 -15.72 -6.66 -16.06
N PHE A 24 -15.67 -5.37 -15.74
CA PHE A 24 -16.08 -4.88 -14.43
C PHE A 24 -17.54 -5.25 -14.17
N LYS A 25 -17.80 -5.91 -13.04
CA LYS A 25 -19.16 -6.11 -12.53
C LYS A 25 -19.71 -4.75 -12.09
N PRO A 26 -20.83 -4.27 -12.66
CA PRO A 26 -21.46 -3.04 -12.17
C PRO A 26 -21.89 -3.21 -10.72
N LEU A 27 -21.50 -2.27 -9.85
CA LEU A 27 -21.97 -2.21 -8.48
C LEU A 27 -23.34 -1.54 -8.41
N THR A 28 -24.22 -2.07 -7.57
CA THR A 28 -25.42 -1.36 -7.12
C THR A 28 -25.03 -0.09 -6.36
N PRO A 29 -25.93 0.91 -6.22
CA PRO A 29 -25.64 2.10 -5.44
C PRO A 29 -25.20 1.81 -4.00
N ALA A 30 -25.79 0.79 -3.37
CA ALA A 30 -25.43 0.37 -2.01
C ALA A 30 -24.04 -0.28 -1.95
N GLU A 31 -23.73 -1.20 -2.85
CA GLU A 31 -22.38 -1.81 -2.94
C GLU A 31 -21.31 -0.75 -3.21
N ARG A 32 -21.59 0.19 -4.11
CA ARG A 32 -20.69 1.32 -4.39
C ARG A 32 -20.46 2.18 -3.15
N SER A 33 -21.53 2.56 -2.45
CA SER A 33 -21.41 3.36 -1.23
C SER A 33 -20.58 2.64 -0.16
N ALA A 34 -20.78 1.33 0.00
CA ALA A 34 -20.00 0.52 0.93
C ALA A 34 -18.52 0.42 0.50
N ALA A 35 -18.25 0.25 -0.79
CA ALA A 35 -16.89 0.21 -1.33
C ALA A 35 -16.14 1.53 -1.11
N LEU A 36 -16.78 2.67 -1.38
CA LEU A 36 -16.20 4.00 -1.15
C LEU A 36 -15.96 4.27 0.34
N GLN A 37 -16.89 3.87 1.20
CA GLN A 37 -16.72 3.98 2.65
C GLN A 37 -15.55 3.11 3.14
N SER A 38 -15.44 1.87 2.65
CA SER A 38 -14.32 1.00 2.96
C SER A 38 -13.00 1.59 2.48
N ALA A 39 -12.95 2.11 1.25
CA ALA A 39 -11.76 2.76 0.70
C ALA A 39 -11.34 3.97 1.56
N SER A 40 -12.30 4.80 1.98
CA SER A 40 -12.07 5.95 2.86
C SER A 40 -11.49 5.52 4.21
N THR A 41 -12.16 4.60 4.90
CA THR A 41 -11.74 4.12 6.23
C THR A 41 -10.38 3.42 6.18
N THR A 42 -10.18 2.52 5.23
CA THR A 42 -8.89 1.82 5.08
C THR A 42 -7.78 2.80 4.68
N GLY A 43 -8.01 3.70 3.73
CA GLY A 43 -7.01 4.67 3.31
C GLY A 43 -6.58 5.62 4.42
N GLU A 44 -7.52 6.06 5.28
CA GLU A 44 -7.22 6.84 6.48
C GLU A 44 -6.37 6.04 7.48
N ALA A 45 -6.68 4.77 7.70
CA ALA A 45 -5.87 3.89 8.55
C ALA A 45 -4.46 3.69 7.97
N LEU A 46 -4.32 3.47 6.65
CA LEU A 46 -3.02 3.38 5.99
C LEU A 46 -2.19 4.64 6.22
N TYR A 47 -2.80 5.81 6.02
CA TYR A 47 -2.11 7.07 6.22
C TYR A 47 -1.67 7.25 7.68
N ARG A 48 -2.54 7.01 8.66
CA ARG A 48 -2.21 7.07 10.09
C ARG A 48 -1.02 6.17 10.45
N HIS A 49 -1.07 4.91 10.03
CA HIS A 49 -0.04 3.92 10.34
C HIS A 49 1.30 4.25 9.66
N ASP A 50 1.28 4.77 8.42
CA ASP A 50 2.49 5.21 7.72
C ASP A 50 3.13 6.43 8.40
N GLN A 51 2.33 7.45 8.74
CA GLN A 51 2.81 8.64 9.45
C GLN A 51 3.37 8.27 10.83
N ALA A 52 2.71 7.37 11.56
CA ALA A 52 3.23 6.88 12.83
C ALA A 52 4.58 6.17 12.67
N ALA A 53 4.72 5.29 11.68
CA ALA A 53 5.99 4.63 11.41
C ALA A 53 7.10 5.63 11.04
N TRP A 54 6.78 6.64 10.23
CA TRP A 54 7.72 7.71 9.88
C TRP A 54 8.17 8.49 11.13
N HIS A 55 7.24 9.06 11.91
CA HIS A 55 7.59 9.85 13.09
C HIS A 55 8.30 9.04 14.17
N ALA A 56 7.92 7.78 14.37
CA ALA A 56 8.64 6.89 15.28
C ALA A 56 10.06 6.58 14.78
N THR A 57 10.25 6.43 13.46
CA THR A 57 11.57 6.22 12.87
C THR A 57 12.44 7.44 13.05
N ASP A 58 11.92 8.65 12.83
CA ASP A 58 12.66 9.90 13.08
C ASP A 58 13.08 10.03 14.55
N ALA A 59 12.19 9.71 15.48
CA ALA A 59 12.49 9.71 16.91
C ALA A 59 13.58 8.68 17.27
N LEU A 60 13.52 7.48 16.68
CA LEU A 60 14.53 6.44 16.87
C LEU A 60 15.88 6.85 16.26
N MET A 61 15.89 7.49 15.09
CA MET A 61 17.13 7.97 14.45
C MET A 61 17.80 9.06 15.30
N ALA A 62 17.00 9.95 15.89
CA ALA A 62 17.51 10.98 16.80
C ALA A 62 18.18 10.37 18.04
N LEU A 63 17.63 9.28 18.59
CA LEU A 63 18.24 8.54 19.70
C LEU A 63 19.59 7.94 19.29
N TRP A 64 19.69 7.37 18.08
CA TRP A 64 20.89 6.69 17.61
C TRP A 64 22.06 7.60 17.25
N LYS A 65 21.85 8.91 17.02
CA LYS A 65 22.91 9.89 16.74
C LYS A 65 23.93 9.42 15.69
N ASN A 66 23.45 8.84 14.58
CA ASN A 66 24.23 8.25 13.47
C ASN A 66 24.90 6.88 13.76
N SER A 67 24.55 6.21 14.86
CA SER A 67 24.98 4.84 15.15
C SER A 67 23.76 3.92 15.18
N PRO A 68 23.17 3.58 14.01
CA PRO A 68 21.94 2.80 13.97
C PRO A 68 22.12 1.40 14.56
N ASP A 69 21.10 0.93 15.30
CA ASP A 69 21.10 -0.44 15.79
C ASP A 69 20.86 -1.41 14.63
N SER A 70 21.95 -2.07 14.20
CA SER A 70 21.93 -3.05 13.11
C SER A 70 20.99 -4.24 13.31
N ARG A 71 20.49 -4.46 14.54
CA ARG A 71 19.50 -5.49 14.84
C ARG A 71 18.12 -5.16 14.27
N VAL A 72 17.76 -3.87 14.14
CA VAL A 72 16.44 -3.46 13.66
C VAL A 72 16.24 -3.88 12.20
N ALA A 73 15.26 -4.75 11.96
CA ALA A 73 14.88 -5.29 10.65
C ALA A 73 13.56 -4.70 10.12
N GLY A 74 12.88 -3.88 10.93
CA GLY A 74 11.67 -3.19 10.53
C GLY A 74 10.80 -2.80 11.72
N TRP A 75 9.53 -2.53 11.42
CA TRP A 75 8.54 -2.15 12.40
C TRP A 75 7.20 -2.83 12.14
N ILE A 76 6.36 -2.82 13.16
CA ILE A 76 4.93 -3.17 13.15
C ILE A 76 4.19 -1.97 13.74
N THR A 77 2.98 -1.72 13.26
CA THR A 77 2.09 -0.69 13.79
C THR A 77 0.80 -1.31 14.29
N GLN A 78 0.27 -0.78 15.39
CA GLN A 78 -0.98 -1.22 16.01
C GLN A 78 -1.75 -0.01 16.51
N GLU A 79 -3.06 0.00 16.32
CA GLU A 79 -3.93 1.03 16.90
C GLU A 79 -3.80 1.03 18.44
N ALA A 80 -3.70 2.22 19.02
CA ALA A 80 -3.57 2.43 20.45
C ALA A 80 -4.50 3.56 20.91
N GLU A 81 -4.69 3.71 22.22
CA GLU A 81 -5.48 4.83 22.75
C GLU A 81 -4.80 6.17 22.40
N GLY A 82 -5.52 7.02 21.64
CA GLY A 82 -5.05 8.35 21.23
C GLY A 82 -3.91 8.37 20.21
N GLY A 83 -3.66 7.26 19.51
CA GLY A 83 -2.58 7.19 18.52
C GLY A 83 -2.32 5.80 17.95
N VAL A 84 -1.09 5.60 17.50
CA VAL A 84 -0.60 4.33 16.93
C VAL A 84 0.68 3.92 17.68
N ALA A 85 0.69 2.70 18.20
CA ALA A 85 1.88 2.08 18.75
C ALA A 85 2.76 1.54 17.60
N VAL A 86 4.05 1.82 17.67
CA VAL A 86 5.08 1.37 16.74
C VAL A 86 6.09 0.52 17.50
N VAL A 87 6.30 -0.70 17.02
CA VAL A 87 7.26 -1.65 17.60
C VAL A 87 8.33 -1.94 16.56
N PHE A 88 9.57 -1.59 16.87
CA PHE A 88 10.72 -1.95 16.04
C PHE A 88 11.20 -3.34 16.43
N VAL A 89 11.37 -4.19 15.42
CA VAL A 89 11.67 -5.61 15.63
C VAL A 89 12.98 -6.01 14.96
N ASP A 90 13.58 -7.08 15.46
CA ASP A 90 14.72 -7.73 14.84
C ASP A 90 14.32 -8.77 13.76
N ARG A 91 15.26 -9.62 13.34
CA ARG A 91 15.03 -10.69 12.35
C ARG A 91 14.36 -11.94 12.95
N THR A 92 14.37 -12.07 14.27
CA THR A 92 13.78 -13.17 15.07
C THR A 92 12.50 -12.71 15.75
N PRO A 93 11.65 -12.02 14.98
CA PRO A 93 10.84 -10.86 15.37
C PRO A 93 10.61 -10.70 16.88
N GLU A 94 11.62 -10.21 17.60
CA GLU A 94 11.50 -9.74 18.99
C GLU A 94 11.43 -8.21 19.01
N ALA A 95 10.74 -7.63 20.00
CA ALA A 95 10.68 -6.18 20.16
C ALA A 95 12.03 -5.65 20.68
N LEU A 96 12.55 -4.61 20.03
CA LEU A 96 13.75 -3.88 20.45
C LEU A 96 13.43 -2.48 21.00
N TYR A 97 12.48 -1.80 20.34
CA TYR A 97 12.07 -0.45 20.68
C TYR A 97 10.56 -0.31 20.55
N ARG A 98 9.96 0.49 21.43
CA ARG A 98 8.54 0.81 21.39
C ARG A 98 8.37 2.33 21.41
N VAL A 99 7.48 2.84 20.56
CA VAL A 99 7.14 4.26 20.48
C VAL A 99 5.64 4.37 20.25
N THR A 100 4.94 5.22 20.99
CA THR A 100 3.56 5.60 20.65
C THR A 100 3.59 6.94 19.95
N VAL A 101 2.95 7.04 18.79
CA VAL A 101 2.76 8.30 18.07
C VAL A 101 1.31 8.73 18.23
N SER A 102 1.08 9.95 18.70
CA SER A 102 -0.29 10.46 18.91
C SER A 102 -1.04 10.67 17.59
N ASP A 103 -2.35 10.83 17.66
CA ASP A 103 -3.19 11.17 16.50
C ASP A 103 -2.78 12.49 15.81
N ALA A 104 -2.08 13.37 16.53
CA ALA A 104 -1.51 14.61 15.98
C ALA A 104 -0.15 14.40 15.27
N GLY A 105 0.33 13.16 15.16
CA GLY A 105 1.63 12.83 14.56
C GLY A 105 2.83 13.09 15.47
N VAL A 106 2.63 13.26 16.78
CA VAL A 106 3.73 13.54 17.71
C VAL A 106 4.23 12.23 18.31
N ALA A 107 5.48 11.88 18.01
CA ALA A 107 6.14 10.73 18.62
C ALA A 107 6.41 10.98 20.11
N GLY A 108 5.98 10.03 20.95
CA GLY A 108 6.35 9.98 22.36
C GLY A 108 7.80 9.55 22.57
N PRO A 109 8.23 9.39 23.84
CA PRO A 109 9.57 8.91 24.16
C PRO A 109 9.84 7.53 23.54
N VAL A 110 11.04 7.35 23.00
CA VAL A 110 11.50 6.04 22.53
C VAL A 110 11.82 5.17 23.74
N ASN A 111 11.04 4.11 23.94
CA ASN A 111 11.34 3.09 24.95
C ASN A 111 12.32 2.07 24.36
N ALA A 112 13.60 2.19 24.69
CA ALA A 112 14.63 1.21 24.35
C ALA A 112 14.60 0.07 25.38
N LEU A 113 14.32 -1.14 24.92
CA LEU A 113 14.19 -2.30 25.80
C LEU A 113 15.58 -2.79 26.22
N ALA A 114 15.73 -3.13 27.50
CA ALA A 114 17.01 -3.54 28.08
C ALA A 114 17.53 -4.86 27.46
N ALA A 115 16.60 -5.73 27.06
CA ALA A 115 16.83 -6.92 26.25
C ALA A 115 15.66 -7.05 25.26
N PRO A 116 15.83 -7.77 24.14
CA PRO A 116 14.72 -8.11 23.27
C PRO A 116 13.56 -8.72 24.06
N GLU A 117 12.34 -8.25 23.81
CA GLU A 117 11.13 -8.77 24.47
C GLU A 117 10.26 -9.54 23.48
N PRO A 118 9.56 -10.60 23.95
CA PRO A 118 8.61 -11.31 23.11
C PRO A 118 7.48 -10.37 22.66
N LEU A 119 7.03 -10.59 21.42
CA LEU A 119 5.90 -9.85 20.86
C LEU A 119 4.58 -10.29 21.49
N SER A 120 3.63 -9.35 21.57
CA SER A 120 2.23 -9.68 21.84
C SER A 120 1.65 -10.57 20.71
N ALA A 121 0.50 -11.23 20.95
CA ALA A 121 -0.12 -12.06 19.93
C ALA A 121 -0.45 -11.29 18.63
N TYR A 122 -0.89 -10.03 18.77
CA TYR A 122 -1.13 -9.14 17.62
C TYR A 122 0.18 -8.84 16.89
N GLU A 123 1.20 -8.39 17.63
CA GLU A 123 2.50 -8.01 17.06
C GLU A 123 3.15 -9.18 16.33
N ALA A 124 3.12 -10.38 16.93
CA ALA A 124 3.67 -11.59 16.33
C ALA A 124 2.95 -11.96 15.03
N GLY A 125 1.61 -11.87 15.00
CA GLY A 125 0.82 -12.11 13.79
C GLY A 125 1.13 -11.10 12.68
N ALA A 126 1.19 -9.81 13.02
CA ALA A 126 1.54 -8.75 12.07
C ALA A 126 2.98 -8.89 11.55
N ALA A 127 3.94 -9.23 12.43
CA ALA A 127 5.33 -9.48 12.06
C ALA A 127 5.46 -10.62 11.05
N ALA A 128 4.77 -11.73 11.33
CA ALA A 128 4.77 -12.91 10.48
C ALA A 128 4.12 -12.62 9.12
N ALA A 129 2.97 -11.95 9.10
CA ALA A 129 2.30 -11.57 7.85
C ALA A 129 3.15 -10.63 7.00
N ARG A 130 3.79 -9.64 7.63
CA ARG A 130 4.73 -8.73 6.97
C ARG A 130 5.92 -9.47 6.37
N ALA A 131 6.51 -10.43 7.08
CA ALA A 131 7.64 -11.21 6.58
C ALA A 131 7.24 -11.98 5.31
N VAL A 132 6.09 -12.66 5.33
CA VAL A 132 5.56 -13.37 4.16
C VAL A 132 5.28 -12.43 2.99
N ALA A 133 4.65 -11.28 3.24
CA ALA A 133 4.29 -10.33 2.19
C ALA A 133 5.49 -9.62 1.56
N LYS A 134 6.60 -9.44 2.30
CA LYS A 134 7.84 -8.85 1.76
C LYS A 134 8.49 -9.71 0.69
N ASP A 135 8.29 -11.03 0.77
CA ASP A 135 8.81 -12.00 -0.20
C ASP A 135 7.83 -12.24 -1.36
N ALA A 136 6.69 -11.54 -1.40
CA ALA A 136 5.75 -11.60 -2.50
C ALA A 136 6.43 -11.13 -3.80
N SER A 137 6.19 -11.88 -4.89
CA SER A 137 6.74 -11.54 -6.21
C SER A 137 5.85 -10.52 -6.91
N PHE A 138 6.41 -9.39 -7.32
CA PHE A 138 5.78 -8.37 -8.15
C PHE A 138 6.84 -7.45 -8.76
N GLU A 139 6.48 -6.73 -9.81
CA GLU A 139 7.33 -5.68 -10.37
C GLU A 139 7.45 -4.52 -9.37
N ARG A 140 8.67 -4.26 -8.89
CA ARG A 140 8.91 -3.22 -7.89
C ARG A 140 9.13 -1.87 -8.56
N CYS A 141 8.43 -0.85 -8.07
CA CYS A 141 8.51 0.53 -8.54
C CYS A 141 9.41 1.43 -7.68
N GLY A 142 10.21 0.81 -6.80
CA GLY A 142 11.16 1.51 -5.94
C GLY A 142 12.04 0.52 -5.18
N GLU A 143 13.17 1.00 -4.67
CA GLU A 143 14.07 0.18 -3.86
C GLU A 143 13.43 -0.17 -2.52
N ARG A 144 12.73 0.81 -1.91
CA ARG A 144 12.15 0.69 -0.58
C ARG A 144 10.63 0.77 -0.65
N TYR A 145 10.01 -0.04 0.21
CA TYR A 145 8.58 -0.09 0.38
C TYR A 145 8.26 0.05 1.86
N ASN A 146 7.39 1.00 2.18
CA ASN A 146 6.74 1.04 3.47
C ASN A 146 5.74 -0.12 3.54
N THR A 147 5.66 -0.74 4.72
CA THR A 147 4.78 -1.87 4.97
C THR A 147 3.80 -1.52 6.07
N ILE A 148 2.51 -1.65 5.80
CA ILE A 148 1.45 -1.46 6.79
C ILE A 148 0.68 -2.78 6.86
N THR A 149 0.55 -3.33 8.07
CA THR A 149 -0.09 -4.64 8.29
C THR A 149 -1.32 -4.43 9.14
N LEU A 150 -2.50 -4.68 8.57
CA LEU A 150 -3.79 -4.52 9.23
C LEU A 150 -4.46 -5.89 9.37
N PRO A 151 -5.26 -6.13 10.43
CA PRO A 151 -6.12 -7.30 10.51
C PRO A 151 -7.06 -7.37 9.30
N ALA A 152 -7.35 -8.57 8.80
CA ALA A 152 -8.42 -8.74 7.84
C ALA A 152 -9.77 -8.40 8.50
N THR A 153 -10.63 -7.67 7.80
CA THR A 153 -11.93 -7.22 8.33
C THR A 153 -12.87 -8.37 8.71
N ASP A 154 -12.75 -9.51 8.02
CA ASP A 154 -13.70 -10.63 8.13
C ASP A 154 -13.06 -11.91 8.69
N ASP A 155 -11.79 -11.85 9.09
CA ASP A 155 -11.04 -13.02 9.54
C ASP A 155 -10.02 -12.66 10.62
N THR A 156 -10.29 -13.10 11.86
CA THR A 156 -9.41 -12.84 13.02
C THR A 156 -8.04 -13.54 12.91
N SER A 157 -7.89 -14.50 11.99
CA SER A 157 -6.63 -15.17 11.68
C SER A 157 -5.95 -14.62 10.41
N GLY A 158 -6.63 -13.70 9.71
CA GLY A 158 -6.16 -13.10 8.46
C GLY A 158 -5.51 -11.74 8.67
N TRP A 159 -4.56 -11.44 7.78
CA TRP A 159 -3.87 -10.15 7.72
C TRP A 159 -3.91 -9.61 6.31
N THR A 160 -3.99 -8.29 6.18
CA THR A 160 -3.81 -7.57 4.92
C THR A 160 -2.56 -6.70 5.05
N VAL A 161 -1.57 -6.99 4.22
CA VAL A 161 -0.31 -6.24 4.17
C VAL A 161 -0.29 -5.37 2.93
N TYR A 162 -0.09 -4.08 3.14
CA TYR A 162 0.10 -3.08 2.11
C TYR A 162 1.58 -2.82 1.96
N LEU A 163 2.10 -2.99 0.74
CA LEU A 163 3.45 -2.57 0.37
C LEU A 163 3.28 -1.32 -0.50
N ILE A 164 3.71 -0.16 0.00
CA ILE A 164 3.61 1.12 -0.68
C ILE A 164 5.03 1.62 -0.99
N PRO A 165 5.36 2.02 -2.23
CA PRO A 165 6.67 2.61 -2.52
C PRO A 165 6.97 3.79 -1.59
N GLY A 166 8.17 3.80 -1.01
CA GLY A 166 8.57 4.89 -0.12
C GLY A 166 8.80 6.18 -0.89
N THR A 167 8.36 7.31 -0.34
CA THR A 167 8.66 8.66 -0.84
C THR A 167 10.09 9.04 -0.46
N THR A 168 10.91 9.41 -1.44
CA THR A 168 12.29 9.88 -1.20
C THR A 168 12.38 11.41 -1.13
N THR A 169 11.47 12.10 -1.80
CA THR A 169 11.33 13.57 -1.81
C THR A 169 9.86 13.94 -1.69
N TYR A 170 9.56 15.19 -1.33
CA TYR A 170 8.19 15.71 -1.34
C TYR A 170 7.68 16.05 -2.74
N GLU A 171 8.58 16.17 -3.72
CA GLU A 171 8.24 16.57 -5.09
C GLU A 171 7.84 15.39 -5.98
N ASP A 172 8.24 14.17 -5.60
CA ASP A 172 7.98 12.94 -6.35
C ASP A 172 7.06 12.01 -5.57
N LEU A 173 5.80 11.93 -6.02
CA LEU A 173 4.79 11.09 -5.41
C LEU A 173 4.65 9.76 -6.17
N PRO A 174 5.15 8.63 -5.64
CA PRO A 174 5.12 7.34 -6.33
C PRO A 174 3.73 6.68 -6.20
N VAL A 175 2.75 7.23 -6.91
CA VAL A 175 1.35 6.79 -6.84
C VAL A 175 1.08 5.42 -7.46
N GLY A 176 2.01 4.90 -8.27
CA GLY A 176 1.96 3.54 -8.82
C GLY A 176 2.87 2.55 -8.09
N GLY A 177 2.58 1.26 -8.22
CA GLY A 177 3.42 0.18 -7.71
C GLY A 177 3.08 -0.32 -6.30
N ALA A 178 2.04 0.23 -5.67
CA ALA A 178 1.50 -0.29 -4.42
C ALA A 178 0.89 -1.70 -4.62
N GLN A 179 1.04 -2.54 -3.60
CA GLN A 179 0.50 -3.91 -3.56
C GLN A 179 -0.32 -4.11 -2.28
N ARG A 180 -1.39 -4.89 -2.40
CA ARG A 180 -2.12 -5.47 -1.26
C ARG A 180 -1.95 -6.98 -1.29
N VAL A 181 -1.45 -7.54 -0.20
CA VAL A 181 -1.22 -8.98 -0.01
C VAL A 181 -2.08 -9.45 1.17
N SER A 182 -3.00 -10.37 0.92
CA SER A 182 -3.74 -11.05 1.99
C SER A 182 -2.98 -12.28 2.42
N VAL A 183 -2.71 -12.39 3.73
CA VAL A 183 -2.03 -13.51 4.36
C VAL A 183 -2.98 -14.19 5.33
N LYS A 184 -3.06 -15.52 5.26
CA LYS A 184 -3.83 -16.34 6.20
C LYS A 184 -3.00 -17.58 6.54
N ASP A 185 -2.95 -17.94 7.82
CA ASP A 185 -2.19 -19.09 8.31
C ASP A 185 -0.73 -19.11 7.80
N GLY A 186 -0.10 -17.93 7.76
CA GLY A 186 1.28 -17.75 7.29
C GLY A 186 1.48 -17.91 5.77
N LYS A 187 0.42 -17.90 4.96
CA LYS A 187 0.48 -18.05 3.50
C LYS A 187 -0.21 -16.90 2.79
N ILE A 188 0.33 -16.49 1.65
CA ILE A 188 -0.35 -15.56 0.75
C ILE A 188 -1.57 -16.27 0.16
N VAL A 189 -2.77 -15.74 0.40
CA VAL A 189 -4.03 -16.27 -0.15
C VAL A 189 -4.60 -15.40 -1.27
N SER A 190 -4.21 -14.12 -1.32
CA SER A 190 -4.47 -13.27 -2.47
C SER A 190 -3.44 -12.14 -2.54
N GLN A 191 -3.20 -11.62 -3.75
CA GLN A 191 -2.34 -10.47 -3.99
C GLN A 191 -2.90 -9.66 -5.15
N ARG A 192 -2.83 -8.33 -5.05
CA ARG A 192 -3.14 -7.43 -6.16
C ARG A 192 -2.28 -6.17 -6.14
N GLY A 193 -2.02 -5.63 -7.33
CA GLY A 193 -1.52 -4.27 -7.50
C GLY A 193 -2.63 -3.23 -7.64
N TYR A 194 -2.29 -1.95 -7.45
CA TYR A 194 -3.18 -0.81 -7.69
C TYR A 194 -2.92 -0.08 -9.01
N SER A 195 -1.80 -0.36 -9.68
CA SER A 195 -1.48 0.17 -11.00
C SER A 195 -0.82 -0.91 -11.86
N ARG A 196 -0.79 -0.69 -13.18
CA ARG A 196 -0.08 -1.54 -14.14
C ARG A 196 1.37 -1.12 -14.39
N SER A 197 1.74 0.06 -13.90
CA SER A 197 3.04 0.67 -14.13
C SER A 197 3.51 1.47 -12.93
N CYS A 198 4.79 1.82 -12.93
CA CYS A 198 5.41 2.70 -11.97
C CYS A 198 5.10 4.16 -12.32
N ILE A 199 4.05 4.69 -11.71
CA ILE A 199 3.57 6.05 -11.93
C ILE A 199 4.14 6.94 -10.83
N VAL A 200 4.80 8.03 -11.23
CA VAL A 200 5.26 9.09 -10.33
C VAL A 200 4.61 10.38 -10.77
N LEU A 201 3.89 11.05 -9.86
CA LEU A 201 3.35 12.38 -10.09
C LEU A 201 4.31 13.42 -9.51
N LYS A 202 4.48 14.52 -10.24
CA LYS A 202 5.19 15.69 -9.74
C LYS A 202 4.25 16.50 -8.86
N ASP A 203 4.62 16.67 -7.60
CA ASP A 203 3.86 17.45 -6.63
C ASP A 203 4.30 18.92 -6.63
N ASP A 204 3.99 19.66 -7.71
CA ASP A 204 4.30 21.10 -7.79
C ASP A 204 3.61 21.85 -6.64
N PRO A 205 4.32 22.62 -5.80
CA PRO A 205 3.73 23.39 -4.70
C PRO A 205 2.61 24.36 -5.12
N LYS A 206 2.58 24.77 -6.39
CA LYS A 206 1.55 25.64 -6.98
C LYS A 206 0.34 24.86 -7.49
N ALA A 207 0.44 23.55 -7.63
CA ALA A 207 -0.69 22.72 -8.07
C ALA A 207 -1.77 22.69 -6.99
N VAL A 208 -3.02 22.94 -7.40
CA VAL A 208 -4.21 22.85 -6.54
C VAL A 208 -4.76 21.42 -6.45
N GLY A 209 -4.25 20.51 -7.29
CA GLY A 209 -4.61 19.11 -7.28
C GLY A 209 -3.70 18.25 -8.16
N LEU A 210 -3.77 16.95 -7.94
CA LEU A 210 -3.08 15.90 -8.69
C LEU A 210 -4.10 15.04 -9.41
N MET A 211 -3.70 14.35 -10.48
CA MET A 211 -4.61 13.55 -11.29
C MET A 211 -3.99 12.22 -11.68
N ILE A 212 -4.80 11.15 -11.63
CA ILE A 212 -4.44 9.82 -12.14
C ILE A 212 -5.61 9.17 -12.87
N THR A 213 -5.29 8.33 -13.86
CA THR A 213 -6.24 7.37 -14.43
C THR A 213 -6.07 6.02 -13.75
N HIS A 214 -7.15 5.51 -13.17
CA HIS A 214 -7.22 4.20 -12.55
C HIS A 214 -7.91 3.20 -13.46
N LEU A 215 -7.21 2.10 -13.75
CA LEU A 215 -7.65 1.10 -14.75
C LEU A 215 -8.12 -0.21 -14.13
N LEU A 216 -7.95 -0.41 -12.82
CA LEU A 216 -8.11 -1.73 -12.19
C LEU A 216 -9.39 -1.88 -11.36
N ASP A 217 -10.13 -0.79 -11.10
CA ASP A 217 -11.38 -0.80 -10.34
C ASP A 217 -12.36 0.24 -10.92
N PRO A 218 -13.68 0.03 -10.79
CA PRO A 218 -14.68 0.98 -11.25
C PRO A 218 -14.81 2.24 -10.37
N GLU A 219 -14.26 2.18 -9.16
CA GLU A 219 -14.25 3.26 -8.18
C GLU A 219 -12.84 3.51 -7.61
N PRO A 220 -12.56 4.67 -7.02
CA PRO A 220 -11.32 4.90 -6.28
C PRO A 220 -11.15 3.91 -5.12
N THR A 221 -9.90 3.52 -4.87
CA THR A 221 -9.51 2.57 -3.81
C THR A 221 -8.86 3.27 -2.62
N GLU A 222 -8.57 2.50 -1.57
CA GLU A 222 -7.88 2.96 -0.36
C GLU A 222 -6.52 3.61 -0.63
N ILE A 223 -5.82 3.22 -1.70
CA ILE A 223 -4.53 3.81 -2.08
C ILE A 223 -4.67 5.24 -2.62
N HIS A 224 -5.77 5.56 -3.29
CA HIS A 224 -6.01 6.94 -3.72
C HIS A 224 -6.30 7.86 -2.53
N VAL A 225 -7.02 7.35 -1.51
CA VAL A 225 -7.27 8.08 -0.27
C VAL A 225 -5.95 8.30 0.50
N PHE A 226 -5.11 7.26 0.61
CA PHE A 226 -3.78 7.38 1.20
C PHE A 226 -2.97 8.52 0.54
N TRP A 227 -2.90 8.55 -0.79
CA TRP A 227 -2.14 9.58 -1.50
C TRP A 227 -2.78 10.97 -1.44
N SER A 228 -4.12 11.08 -1.40
CA SER A 228 -4.80 12.37 -1.17
C SER A 228 -4.44 12.96 0.20
N LEU A 229 -4.45 12.13 1.25
CA LEU A 229 -4.06 12.54 2.60
C LEU A 229 -2.57 12.92 2.68
N TRP A 230 -1.70 12.13 2.04
CA TRP A 230 -0.26 12.38 2.03
C TRP A 230 0.10 13.69 1.31
N ALA A 231 -0.44 13.89 0.10
CA ALA A 231 -0.16 15.07 -0.72
C ALA A 231 -0.81 16.35 -0.18
N LYS A 232 -1.84 16.23 0.68
CA LYS A 232 -2.62 17.36 1.23
C LYS A 232 -3.18 18.27 0.13
N LYS A 233 -3.54 17.68 -1.01
CA LYS A 233 -4.11 18.33 -2.20
C LYS A 233 -5.32 17.56 -2.67
N THR A 234 -6.16 18.23 -3.47
CA THR A 234 -7.26 17.56 -4.16
C THR A 234 -6.67 16.48 -5.08
N PHE A 235 -7.16 15.25 -4.98
CA PHE A 235 -6.68 14.14 -5.81
C PHE A 235 -7.81 13.69 -6.75
N TYR A 236 -7.62 13.88 -8.05
CA TYR A 236 -8.58 13.51 -9.08
C TYR A 236 -8.27 12.11 -9.60
N VAL A 237 -9.27 11.24 -9.63
CA VAL A 237 -9.13 9.86 -10.13
C VAL A 237 -10.15 9.65 -11.22
N MET A 238 -9.68 9.31 -12.43
CA MET A 238 -10.56 8.88 -13.50
C MET A 238 -10.61 7.36 -13.54
N THR A 239 -11.80 6.74 -13.38
CA THR A 239 -11.95 5.27 -13.37
C THR A 239 -12.55 4.72 -14.65
N GLN A 240 -12.17 3.51 -15.02
CA GLN A 240 -12.76 2.71 -16.10
C GLN A 240 -13.95 1.87 -15.57
N PRO A 241 -14.89 1.39 -16.41
CA PRO A 241 -14.95 1.54 -17.87
C PRO A 241 -15.62 2.84 -18.33
N ASN A 242 -16.32 3.54 -17.43
CA ASN A 242 -17.20 4.64 -17.81
C ASN A 242 -16.50 6.01 -17.84
N GLY A 243 -15.21 6.10 -17.53
CA GLY A 243 -14.48 7.37 -17.44
C GLY A 243 -15.09 8.32 -16.40
N VAL A 244 -15.52 7.78 -15.25
CA VAL A 244 -16.07 8.61 -14.17
C VAL A 244 -14.91 9.36 -13.52
N MET A 245 -15.05 10.67 -13.41
CA MET A 245 -14.11 11.49 -12.65
C MET A 245 -14.53 11.52 -11.20
N TRP A 246 -13.57 11.29 -10.30
CA TRP A 246 -13.76 11.35 -8.87
C TRP A 246 -12.86 12.41 -8.28
N LYS A 247 -13.38 13.15 -7.31
CA LYS A 247 -12.64 14.11 -6.51
C LYS A 247 -12.41 13.53 -5.11
N LEU A 248 -11.16 13.49 -4.68
CA LEU A 248 -10.79 13.13 -3.32
C LEU A 248 -10.20 14.35 -2.60
N ASP A 249 -10.84 14.74 -1.50
CA ASP A 249 -10.38 15.80 -0.61
C ASP A 249 -10.04 15.17 0.75
N GLY A 250 -8.77 14.74 0.90
CA GLY A 250 -8.35 13.91 2.01
C GLY A 250 -9.03 12.53 1.93
N LYS A 251 -9.90 12.23 2.90
CA LYS A 251 -10.62 10.96 2.95
C LYS A 251 -11.98 10.95 2.26
N THR A 252 -12.47 12.13 1.87
CA THR A 252 -13.81 12.27 1.30
C THR A 252 -13.75 12.00 -0.19
N ILE A 253 -14.63 11.14 -0.70
CA ILE A 253 -14.67 10.73 -2.12
C ILE A 253 -16.00 11.16 -2.73
N HIS A 254 -15.94 11.91 -3.83
CA HIS A 254 -17.13 12.35 -4.57
C HIS A 254 -17.00 12.03 -6.05
N ALA A 255 -18.05 11.47 -6.65
CA ALA A 255 -18.16 11.45 -8.10
C ALA A 255 -18.40 12.89 -8.58
N MET A 256 -17.72 13.29 -9.65
CA MET A 256 -18.00 14.54 -10.33
C MET A 256 -19.05 14.28 -11.41
N ASP A 257 -20.05 15.17 -11.48
CA ASP A 257 -21.05 15.11 -12.53
C ASP A 257 -20.37 15.28 -13.90
N LYS A 258 -20.86 14.53 -14.89
CA LYS A 258 -20.53 14.79 -16.29
C LYS A 258 -21.47 15.88 -16.75
N ASP A 259 -20.93 17.07 -17.02
CA ASP A 259 -21.66 18.13 -17.74
C ASP A 259 -22.17 17.63 -19.10
#